data_AF-A0A9Q1H6N6-F1
#
_entry.id   AF-A0A9Q1H6N6-F1
#
_cell.length_a   1.000
_cell.length_b   1.000
_cell.length_c   1.000
_cell.angle_alpha   90.00
_cell.angle_beta   90.00
_cell.angle_gamma   90.00
#
_symmetry.space_group_name_H-M   'P 1'
#
loop_
_entity.id
_entity.type
_entity.pdbx_description
1 polymer ?
#
loop_
_entity_poly.entity_id
_entity_poly.type
_entity_poly.pdbx_seq_one_letter_code
_entity_poly.pdbx_strand_id
1 'polypeptide(L)'
;MYCAIWVAALFTGLAYQLGMQKSPSGTLPTVQETADMVAAQFPCESDAIRELCERLVLTKGQVGILEQQTKVQATSATWKEQRRGRITGSKCKAVSSKVDELIRNKDTVFTPLVHSLMTDGKGMSEIPAVKWGIIYEKDAIQALVKVEFAKHRNFVVKPAVRKTESFYIAASPDGLASCECHGYAAVECKCPFSIKGERISGAYKKPISSKKEANR
;
A
#
# COMPACT_ATOMS: atom_id res chain seq x y z
N MET A 1 -7.44 -22.76 4.76
CA MET A 1 -7.63 -22.56 3.31
C MET A 1 -8.93 -21.81 2.97
N TYR A 2 -9.52 -21.03 3.89
CA TYR A 2 -10.82 -20.35 3.68
C TYR A 2 -10.72 -18.81 3.59
N CYS A 3 -9.53 -18.22 3.76
CA CYS A 3 -9.34 -16.77 3.77
C CYS A 3 -9.22 -16.16 2.35
N ALA A 4 -8.73 -16.93 1.38
CA ALA A 4 -8.51 -16.45 0.01
C ALA A 4 -9.79 -16.35 -0.84
N ILE A 5 -10.81 -17.18 -0.53
CA ILE A 5 -12.03 -17.29 -1.33
C ILE A 5 -12.89 -16.03 -1.20
N TRP A 6 -12.96 -15.41 -0.01
CA TRP A 6 -13.85 -14.26 0.22
C TRP A 6 -13.23 -12.90 -0.11
N VAL A 7 -11.90 -12.79 -0.14
CA VAL A 7 -11.23 -11.55 -0.56
C VAL A 7 -11.43 -11.31 -2.06
N ALA A 8 -11.47 -12.37 -2.87
CA ALA A 8 -11.66 -12.28 -4.31
C ALA A 8 -13.14 -12.05 -4.72
N ALA A 9 -14.11 -12.64 -4.00
CA ALA A 9 -15.55 -12.36 -4.16
C ALA A 9 -15.90 -10.88 -3.95
N LEU A 10 -15.18 -10.20 -3.05
CA LEU A 10 -15.39 -8.79 -2.75
C LEU A 10 -14.91 -7.84 -3.86
N PHE A 11 -13.96 -8.28 -4.70
CA PHE A 11 -13.40 -7.44 -5.76
C PHE A 11 -14.22 -7.46 -7.05
N THR A 12 -14.96 -8.54 -7.34
CA THR A 12 -15.77 -8.67 -8.56
C THR A 12 -17.15 -8.01 -8.44
N GLY A 13 -17.83 -8.12 -7.30
CA GLY A 13 -19.20 -7.59 -7.14
C GLY A 13 -19.30 -6.06 -7.04
N LEU A 14 -18.36 -5.42 -6.34
CA LEU A 14 -18.44 -3.97 -6.06
C LEU A 14 -17.91 -3.11 -7.23
N ALA A 15 -16.97 -3.65 -7.98
CA ALA A 15 -16.38 -3.03 -9.14
C ALA A 15 -17.40 -2.71 -10.25
N TYR A 16 -18.30 -3.66 -10.52
CA TYR A 16 -19.37 -3.54 -11.50
C TYR A 16 -20.38 -2.43 -11.12
N GLN A 17 -20.62 -2.22 -9.82
CA GLN A 17 -21.52 -1.17 -9.33
C GLN A 17 -20.94 0.25 -9.41
N LEU A 18 -19.61 0.41 -9.57
CA LEU A 18 -18.95 1.71 -9.47
C LEU A 18 -18.62 2.37 -10.83
N GLY A 19 -18.95 1.74 -11.96
CA GLY A 19 -18.97 2.39 -13.29
C GLY A 19 -17.66 3.09 -13.70
N MET A 20 -16.50 2.47 -13.45
CA MET A 20 -15.19 3.09 -13.71
C MET A 20 -14.63 2.74 -15.09
N GLN A 21 -14.01 3.71 -15.78
CA GLN A 21 -13.50 3.59 -17.15
C GLN A 21 -12.08 2.97 -17.24
N LYS A 22 -11.77 2.34 -18.40
CA LYS A 22 -10.50 1.66 -18.73
C LYS A 22 -9.31 2.62 -18.87
N SER A 23 -8.11 2.14 -18.51
CA SER A 23 -6.84 2.88 -18.61
C SER A 23 -6.13 2.65 -19.96
N PRO A 24 -5.23 3.55 -20.44
CA PRO A 24 -4.65 3.48 -21.79
C PRO A 24 -3.66 2.32 -22.00
N SER A 25 -3.52 1.92 -23.27
CA SER A 25 -2.74 0.77 -23.73
C SER A 25 -1.22 0.91 -23.51
N GLY A 26 -0.58 -0.20 -23.15
CA GLY A 26 0.87 -0.31 -22.85
C GLY A 26 1.18 -0.63 -21.38
N THR A 27 0.17 -0.61 -20.53
CA THR A 27 0.27 -0.89 -19.09
C THR A 27 -0.28 -2.28 -18.78
N LEU A 28 0.28 -2.98 -17.77
CA LEU A 28 -0.30 -4.26 -17.33
C LEU A 28 -1.74 -4.06 -16.86
N PRO A 29 -2.64 -5.03 -17.11
CA PRO A 29 -4.02 -4.91 -16.70
C PRO A 29 -4.11 -4.69 -15.19
N THR A 30 -4.98 -3.78 -14.80
CA THR A 30 -5.30 -3.51 -13.40
C THR A 30 -6.03 -4.70 -12.77
N VAL A 31 -6.13 -4.70 -11.42
CA VAL A 31 -6.96 -5.68 -10.72
C VAL A 31 -8.40 -5.63 -11.22
N GLN A 32 -8.88 -4.41 -11.49
CA GLN A 32 -10.22 -4.13 -12.00
C GLN A 32 -10.45 -4.75 -13.39
N GLU A 33 -9.60 -4.40 -14.36
CA GLU A 33 -9.73 -4.91 -15.73
C GLU A 33 -9.64 -6.43 -15.78
N THR A 34 -8.78 -7.03 -14.96
CA THR A 34 -8.68 -8.50 -14.86
C THR A 34 -9.94 -9.11 -14.25
N ALA A 35 -10.50 -8.49 -13.20
CA ALA A 35 -11.74 -8.93 -12.57
C ALA A 35 -12.92 -8.89 -13.56
N ASP A 36 -13.05 -7.83 -14.35
CA ASP A 36 -14.12 -7.70 -15.35
C ASP A 36 -13.99 -8.76 -16.46
N MET A 37 -12.77 -9.00 -16.93
CA MET A 37 -12.49 -10.05 -17.93
C MET A 37 -12.84 -11.45 -17.41
N VAL A 38 -12.52 -11.72 -16.15
CA VAL A 38 -12.79 -13.03 -15.53
C VAL A 38 -14.28 -13.20 -15.24
N ALA A 39 -14.95 -12.17 -14.71
CA ALA A 39 -16.40 -12.22 -14.46
C ALA A 39 -17.22 -12.45 -15.74
N ALA A 40 -16.78 -11.90 -16.87
CA ALA A 40 -17.42 -12.14 -18.16
C ALA A 40 -17.21 -13.56 -18.71
N GLN A 41 -16.12 -14.23 -18.32
CA GLN A 41 -15.74 -15.56 -18.83
C GLN A 41 -16.19 -16.71 -17.91
N PHE A 42 -16.31 -16.45 -16.61
CA PHE A 42 -16.56 -17.45 -15.58
C PHE A 42 -17.80 -17.06 -14.77
N PRO A 43 -18.99 -17.60 -15.09
CA PRO A 43 -20.22 -17.29 -14.37
C PRO A 43 -20.27 -17.93 -12.97
N CYS A 44 -19.46 -18.95 -12.71
CA CYS A 44 -19.29 -19.56 -11.40
C CYS A 44 -18.31 -18.75 -10.55
N GLU A 45 -18.74 -18.31 -9.37
CA GLU A 45 -17.96 -17.44 -8.48
C GLU A 45 -16.63 -18.08 -8.05
N SER A 46 -16.63 -19.37 -7.67
CA SER A 46 -15.40 -20.05 -7.23
C SER A 46 -14.37 -20.19 -8.35
N ASP A 47 -14.83 -20.41 -9.59
CA ASP A 47 -13.94 -20.49 -10.76
C ASP A 47 -13.41 -19.11 -11.16
N ALA A 48 -14.27 -18.08 -11.10
CA ALA A 48 -13.86 -16.70 -11.30
C ALA A 48 -12.79 -16.27 -10.28
N ILE A 49 -12.94 -16.65 -9.01
CA ILE A 49 -11.95 -16.34 -7.98
C ILE A 49 -10.62 -16.98 -8.28
N ARG A 50 -10.61 -18.29 -8.58
CA ARG A 50 -9.40 -19.04 -8.89
C ARG A 50 -8.67 -18.40 -10.07
N GLU A 51 -9.40 -18.10 -11.13
CA GLU A 51 -8.81 -17.56 -12.35
C GLU A 51 -8.31 -16.12 -12.18
N LEU A 52 -9.01 -15.31 -11.38
CA LEU A 52 -8.54 -13.99 -11.00
C LEU A 52 -7.21 -14.08 -10.23
N CYS A 53 -7.08 -15.04 -9.32
CA CYS A 53 -5.84 -15.26 -8.57
C CYS A 53 -4.68 -15.60 -9.52
N GLU A 54 -4.91 -16.49 -10.49
CA GLU A 54 -3.89 -16.95 -11.44
C GLU A 54 -3.44 -15.81 -12.39
N ARG A 55 -4.39 -15.05 -12.95
CA ARG A 55 -4.11 -13.98 -13.92
C ARG A 55 -3.43 -12.75 -13.32
N LEU A 56 -3.60 -12.53 -12.03
CA LEU A 56 -3.00 -11.38 -11.35
C LEU A 56 -1.59 -11.69 -10.79
N VAL A 57 -1.10 -12.92 -10.92
CA VAL A 57 0.31 -13.26 -10.66
C VAL A 57 1.17 -12.61 -11.73
N LEU A 58 2.13 -11.80 -11.30
CA LEU A 58 3.04 -11.10 -12.19
C LEU A 58 4.36 -11.85 -12.30
N THR A 59 4.89 -11.96 -13.52
CA THR A 59 6.26 -12.41 -13.75
C THR A 59 7.27 -11.40 -13.24
N LYS A 60 8.50 -11.84 -12.97
CA LYS A 60 9.61 -10.95 -12.54
C LYS A 60 9.85 -9.79 -13.52
N GLY A 61 9.72 -10.03 -14.82
CA GLY A 61 9.86 -8.99 -15.84
C GLY A 61 8.75 -7.93 -15.75
N GLN A 62 7.51 -8.38 -15.57
CA GLN A 62 6.34 -7.50 -15.38
C GLN A 62 6.44 -6.67 -14.10
N VAL A 63 6.87 -7.30 -12.99
CA VAL A 63 7.18 -6.59 -11.74
C VAL A 63 8.23 -5.51 -12.01
N GLY A 64 9.34 -5.86 -12.66
CA GLY A 64 10.40 -4.89 -12.99
C GLY A 64 9.92 -3.69 -13.79
N ILE A 65 9.11 -3.90 -14.85
CA ILE A 65 8.53 -2.81 -15.64
C ILE A 65 7.65 -1.89 -14.78
N LEU A 66 6.78 -2.48 -13.96
CA LEU A 66 5.90 -1.71 -13.08
C LEU A 66 6.70 -0.93 -12.04
N GLU A 67 7.71 -1.53 -11.42
CA GLU A 67 8.57 -0.83 -10.47
C GLU A 67 9.24 0.38 -11.13
N GLN A 68 9.71 0.26 -12.39
CA GLN A 68 10.27 1.39 -13.13
C GLN A 68 9.23 2.49 -13.39
N GLN A 69 8.05 2.14 -13.88
CA GLN A 69 6.96 3.08 -14.19
C GLN A 69 6.38 3.77 -12.94
N THR A 70 6.52 3.14 -11.77
CA THR A 70 5.93 3.61 -10.51
C THR A 70 6.96 4.15 -9.52
N LYS A 71 8.22 4.37 -9.93
CA LYS A 71 9.30 4.90 -9.09
C LYS A 71 8.95 6.17 -8.31
N VAL A 72 8.11 7.04 -8.88
CA VAL A 72 7.68 8.29 -8.24
C VAL A 72 6.49 8.10 -7.26
N GLN A 73 6.12 6.85 -6.98
CA GLN A 73 5.16 6.44 -5.94
C GLN A 73 3.86 7.23 -6.01
N ALA A 74 3.56 8.06 -5.00
CA ALA A 74 2.28 8.74 -4.83
C ALA A 74 1.94 9.74 -5.94
N THR A 75 2.93 10.22 -6.71
CA THR A 75 2.68 11.10 -7.86
C THR A 75 2.46 10.33 -9.16
N SER A 76 2.73 9.01 -9.19
CA SER A 76 2.48 8.16 -10.35
C SER A 76 0.99 7.82 -10.46
N ALA A 77 0.34 8.28 -11.54
CA ALA A 77 -1.02 7.88 -11.87
C ALA A 77 -1.12 6.35 -12.05
N THR A 78 -0.13 5.77 -12.75
CA THR A 78 0.01 4.32 -12.91
C THR A 78 0.08 3.60 -11.57
N TRP A 79 0.80 4.14 -10.58
CA TRP A 79 0.82 3.52 -9.24
C TRP A 79 -0.55 3.55 -8.58
N LYS A 80 -1.27 4.68 -8.65
CA LYS A 80 -2.61 4.82 -8.07
C LYS A 80 -3.60 3.84 -8.69
N GLU A 81 -3.57 3.68 -10.00
CA GLU A 81 -4.41 2.70 -10.70
C GLU A 81 -4.04 1.27 -10.31
N GLN A 82 -2.74 0.96 -10.32
CA GLN A 82 -2.26 -0.40 -10.11
C GLN A 82 -2.36 -0.90 -8.67
N ARG A 83 -2.41 0.01 -7.68
CA ARG A 83 -2.58 -0.34 -6.25
C ARG A 83 -4.04 -0.51 -5.85
N ARG A 84 -5.01 -0.04 -6.66
CA ARG A 84 -6.44 -0.26 -6.41
C ARG A 84 -6.72 -1.75 -6.45
N GLY A 85 -7.54 -2.20 -5.51
CA GLY A 85 -7.84 -3.61 -5.34
C GLY A 85 -6.73 -4.43 -4.68
N ARG A 86 -5.60 -3.82 -4.28
CA ARG A 86 -4.51 -4.52 -3.60
C ARG A 86 -4.42 -4.11 -2.13
N ILE A 87 -4.06 -5.07 -1.28
CA ILE A 87 -3.76 -4.86 0.12
C ILE A 87 -2.40 -4.19 0.21
N THR A 88 -2.41 -2.88 0.47
CA THR A 88 -1.19 -2.11 0.71
C THR A 88 -0.73 -2.19 2.15
N GLY A 89 0.54 -1.88 2.43
CA GLY A 89 1.09 -1.82 3.80
C GLY A 89 0.20 -1.02 4.76
N SER A 90 -0.28 0.16 4.33
CA SER A 90 -1.20 1.01 5.10
C SER A 90 -2.56 0.39 5.41
N LYS A 91 -2.98 -0.62 4.64
CA LYS A 91 -4.29 -1.29 4.77
C LYS A 91 -4.19 -2.69 5.39
N CYS A 92 -2.99 -3.27 5.45
CA CYS A 92 -2.74 -4.64 5.91
C CYS A 92 -3.35 -4.91 7.30
N LYS A 93 -3.13 -4.00 8.27
CA LYS A 93 -3.69 -4.15 9.62
C LYS A 93 -5.22 -4.15 9.63
N ALA A 94 -5.84 -3.23 8.88
CA ALA A 94 -7.29 -3.13 8.80
C ALA A 94 -7.91 -4.41 8.20
N VAL A 95 -7.28 -4.96 7.15
CA VAL A 95 -7.71 -6.22 6.53
C VAL A 95 -7.55 -7.38 7.51
N SER A 96 -6.38 -7.53 8.14
CA SER A 96 -6.13 -8.59 9.12
C SER A 96 -7.15 -8.56 10.27
N SER A 97 -7.41 -7.39 10.86
CA SER A 97 -8.38 -7.28 11.95
C SER A 97 -9.81 -7.62 11.52
N LYS A 98 -10.19 -7.28 10.28
CA LYS A 98 -11.51 -7.62 9.73
C LYS A 98 -11.64 -9.11 9.41
N VAL A 99 -10.56 -9.76 8.94
CA VAL A 99 -10.51 -11.22 8.78
C VAL A 99 -10.69 -11.92 10.12
N ASP A 100 -9.98 -11.47 11.16
CA ASP A 100 -10.11 -12.02 12.50
C ASP A 100 -11.55 -11.87 13.04
N GLU A 101 -12.20 -10.75 12.74
CA GLU A 101 -13.61 -10.51 13.08
C GLU A 101 -14.54 -11.48 12.36
N LEU A 102 -14.35 -11.72 11.06
CA LEU A 102 -15.16 -12.67 10.29
C LEU A 102 -15.01 -14.11 10.78
N ILE A 103 -13.79 -14.51 11.16
CA ILE A 103 -13.56 -15.84 11.74
C ILE A 103 -14.39 -16.02 13.03
N ARG A 104 -14.57 -14.94 13.81
CA ARG A 104 -15.37 -14.94 15.04
C ARG A 104 -16.87 -14.76 14.79
N ASN A 105 -17.25 -13.97 13.80
CA ASN A 105 -18.64 -13.63 13.48
C ASN A 105 -18.85 -13.59 11.96
N LYS A 106 -19.62 -14.56 11.44
CA LYS A 106 -19.87 -14.72 10.01
C LYS A 106 -20.73 -13.60 9.39
N ASP A 107 -21.46 -12.83 10.20
CA ASP A 107 -22.34 -11.74 9.73
C ASP A 107 -21.60 -10.39 9.56
N THR A 108 -20.27 -10.41 9.61
CA THR A 108 -19.43 -9.21 9.51
C THR A 108 -19.50 -8.58 8.11
N VAL A 109 -19.79 -7.28 8.03
CA VAL A 109 -19.86 -6.52 6.76
C VAL A 109 -18.48 -6.00 6.31
N PHE A 110 -18.15 -6.18 5.03
CA PHE A 110 -16.86 -5.78 4.43
C PHE A 110 -16.92 -4.52 3.57
N THR A 111 -18.12 -4.07 3.19
CA THR A 111 -18.34 -3.01 2.19
C THR A 111 -17.47 -1.76 2.40
N PRO A 112 -17.32 -1.22 3.63
CA PRO A 112 -16.47 -0.04 3.85
C PRO A 112 -14.98 -0.32 3.61
N LEU A 113 -14.49 -1.49 4.01
CA LEU A 113 -13.09 -1.88 3.83
C LEU A 113 -12.76 -2.08 2.35
N VAL A 114 -13.63 -2.79 1.63
CA VAL A 114 -13.50 -3.04 0.19
C VAL A 114 -13.55 -1.74 -0.59
N HIS A 115 -14.53 -0.88 -0.30
CA HIS A 115 -14.59 0.45 -0.87
C HIS A 115 -13.26 1.20 -0.65
N SER A 116 -12.64 1.08 0.53
CA SER A 116 -11.35 1.72 0.83
C SER A 116 -10.14 1.11 0.12
N LEU A 117 -10.25 -0.12 -0.42
CA LEU A 117 -9.24 -0.78 -1.25
C LEU A 117 -9.41 -0.43 -2.73
N MET A 118 -10.66 -0.19 -3.16
CA MET A 118 -11.02 0.14 -4.54
C MET A 118 -10.91 1.63 -4.86
N THR A 119 -11.03 2.48 -3.84
CA THR A 119 -10.95 3.93 -3.97
C THR A 119 -9.62 4.46 -3.47
N ASP A 120 -9.11 5.48 -4.15
CA ASP A 120 -8.13 6.37 -3.54
C ASP A 120 -8.87 7.09 -2.41
N GLY A 121 -8.43 6.91 -1.17
CA GLY A 121 -9.07 7.51 0.00
C GLY A 121 -9.22 9.03 -0.12
N LYS A 122 -9.99 9.65 0.78
CA LYS A 122 -10.18 11.11 0.78
C LYS A 122 -8.82 11.82 0.74
N GLY A 123 -8.71 12.88 -0.05
CA GLY A 123 -7.51 13.70 -0.15
C GLY A 123 -7.12 14.27 1.21
N MET A 124 -6.08 13.71 1.83
CA MET A 124 -5.56 14.16 3.12
C MET A 124 -4.44 15.19 2.97
N SER A 125 -4.16 15.63 1.74
CA SER A 125 -3.08 16.57 1.44
C SER A 125 -3.21 17.88 2.21
N GLU A 126 -4.42 18.29 2.57
CA GLU A 126 -4.66 19.53 3.30
C GLU A 126 -4.42 19.45 4.81
N ILE A 127 -4.31 18.24 5.36
CA ILE A 127 -4.10 18.05 6.81
C ILE A 127 -2.66 18.48 7.16
N PRO A 128 -2.46 19.43 8.10
CA PRO A 128 -1.12 19.94 8.43
C PRO A 128 -0.11 18.86 8.80
N ALA A 129 -0.55 17.84 9.55
CA ALA A 129 0.30 16.72 9.92
C ALA A 129 0.74 15.86 8.71
N VAL A 130 -0.11 15.75 7.68
CA VAL A 130 0.19 15.03 6.45
C VAL A 130 1.14 15.86 5.58
N LYS A 131 0.88 17.17 5.41
CA LYS A 131 1.82 18.09 4.73
C LYS A 131 3.20 18.03 5.37
N TRP A 132 3.26 18.05 6.69
CA TRP A 132 4.50 17.91 7.44
C TRP A 132 5.23 16.60 7.11
N GLY A 133 4.51 15.48 7.12
CA GLY A 133 5.04 14.19 6.70
C GLY A 133 5.70 14.24 5.33
N ILE A 134 4.96 14.71 4.33
CA ILE A 134 5.40 14.81 2.92
C ILE A 134 6.63 15.71 2.77
N ILE A 135 6.65 16.86 3.44
CA ILE A 135 7.76 17.83 3.32
C ILE A 135 9.06 17.27 3.90
N TYR A 136 8.99 16.64 5.09
CA TYR A 136 10.19 16.25 5.84
C TYR A 136 10.65 14.81 5.62
N GLU A 137 9.92 14.01 4.83
CA GLU A 137 10.32 12.64 4.49
C GLU A 137 11.71 12.58 3.84
N LYS A 138 11.98 13.50 2.89
CA LYS A 138 13.28 13.59 2.22
C LYS A 138 14.41 13.86 3.21
N ASP A 139 14.19 14.76 4.18
CA ASP A 139 15.18 15.10 5.19
C ASP A 139 15.44 13.90 6.14
N ALA A 140 14.40 13.15 6.47
CA ALA A 140 14.52 11.92 7.28
C ALA A 140 15.36 10.85 6.55
N ILE A 141 15.14 10.66 5.25
CA ILE A 141 15.94 9.74 4.42
C ILE A 141 17.41 10.21 4.35
N GLN A 142 17.65 11.51 4.15
CA GLN A 142 19.01 12.06 4.13
C GLN A 142 19.72 11.87 5.47
N ALA A 143 19.03 12.07 6.58
CA ALA A 143 19.57 11.82 7.92
C ALA A 143 19.93 10.34 8.12
N LEU A 144 19.07 9.42 7.67
CA LEU A 144 19.36 7.98 7.67
C LEU A 144 20.63 7.67 6.86
N VAL A 145 20.71 8.16 5.61
CA VAL A 145 21.88 7.96 4.75
C VAL A 145 23.15 8.46 5.43
N LYS A 146 23.13 9.65 6.01
CA LYS A 146 24.30 10.22 6.69
C LYS A 146 24.81 9.35 7.84
N VAL A 147 23.91 8.73 8.61
CA VAL A 147 24.26 7.89 9.77
C VAL A 147 24.72 6.50 9.34
N GLU A 148 24.07 5.92 8.34
CA GLU A 148 24.29 4.53 7.93
C GLU A 148 25.42 4.36 6.91
N PHE A 149 25.76 5.42 6.14
CA PHE A 149 26.79 5.36 5.10
C PHE A 149 28.16 4.89 5.62
N ALA A 150 28.58 5.35 6.80
CA ALA A 150 29.85 4.96 7.40
C ALA A 150 29.87 3.51 7.94
N LYS A 151 28.71 2.89 8.12
CA LYS A 151 28.56 1.54 8.69
C LYS A 151 28.48 0.45 7.63
N HIS A 152 28.29 0.82 6.36
CA HIS A 152 27.90 -0.10 5.30
C HIS A 152 28.68 0.17 4.00
N ARG A 153 29.04 -0.90 3.28
CA ARG A 153 29.75 -0.79 1.99
C ARG A 153 28.78 -0.46 0.86
N ASN A 154 29.07 0.61 0.13
CA ASN A 154 28.25 1.08 -1.00
C ASN A 154 26.78 1.27 -0.65
N PHE A 155 26.52 1.83 0.54
CA PHE A 155 25.17 2.07 1.04
C PHE A 155 24.43 3.13 0.23
N VAL A 156 23.24 2.78 -0.25
CA VAL A 156 22.35 3.69 -0.96
C VAL A 156 20.91 3.47 -0.53
N VAL A 157 20.11 4.54 -0.54
CA VAL A 157 18.65 4.47 -0.38
C VAL A 157 18.01 5.04 -1.65
N LYS A 158 17.12 4.28 -2.28
CA LYS A 158 16.42 4.69 -3.50
C LYS A 158 14.91 4.64 -3.28
N PRO A 159 14.12 5.52 -3.91
CA PRO A 159 12.67 5.34 -3.95
C PRO A 159 12.32 3.98 -4.54
N ALA A 160 11.36 3.29 -3.94
CA ALA A 160 10.92 2.00 -4.45
C ALA A 160 9.41 1.86 -4.32
N VAL A 161 8.81 1.35 -5.38
CA VAL A 161 7.56 0.62 -5.30
C VAL A 161 7.94 -0.84 -5.39
N ARG A 162 7.37 -1.67 -4.53
CA ARG A 162 7.54 -3.12 -4.53
C ARG A 162 6.20 -3.76 -4.77
N LYS A 163 6.08 -4.46 -5.89
CA LYS A 163 5.00 -5.42 -6.08
C LYS A 163 5.56 -6.81 -5.83
N THR A 164 4.88 -7.57 -4.98
CA THR A 164 5.26 -8.96 -4.78
C THR A 164 4.68 -9.79 -5.93
N GLU A 165 5.22 -10.99 -6.13
CA GLU A 165 4.62 -11.99 -7.03
C GLU A 165 3.21 -12.38 -6.54
N SER A 166 2.90 -12.14 -5.25
CA SER A 166 1.55 -12.29 -4.69
C SER A 166 0.61 -11.23 -5.24
N PHE A 167 -0.40 -11.68 -5.97
CA PHE A 167 -1.30 -10.82 -6.71
C PHE A 167 -2.08 -9.79 -5.90
N TYR A 168 -2.31 -10.02 -4.60
CA TYR A 168 -3.14 -9.18 -3.75
C TYR A 168 -2.35 -8.23 -2.86
N ILE A 169 -1.01 -8.28 -2.84
CA ILE A 169 -0.18 -7.43 -1.96
C ILE A 169 0.60 -6.42 -2.80
N ALA A 170 0.68 -5.19 -2.30
CA ALA A 170 1.56 -4.17 -2.87
C ALA A 170 2.17 -3.30 -1.77
N ALA A 171 3.38 -2.79 -1.99
CA ALA A 171 4.03 -1.89 -1.06
C ALA A 171 4.71 -0.74 -1.79
N SER A 172 4.72 0.43 -1.16
CA SER A 172 5.53 1.57 -1.57
C SER A 172 6.27 2.04 -0.31
N PRO A 173 7.37 1.37 0.08
CA PRO A 173 8.17 1.84 1.20
C PRO A 173 8.75 3.23 0.86
N ASP A 174 8.96 4.08 1.86
CA ASP A 174 9.52 5.42 1.67
C ASP A 174 10.93 5.37 1.03
N GLY A 175 11.64 4.26 1.25
CA GLY A 175 12.83 3.92 0.47
C GLY A 175 13.19 2.44 0.48
N LEU A 176 14.08 2.06 -0.43
CA LEU A 176 14.77 0.78 -0.43
C LEU A 176 16.25 1.03 -0.22
N ALA A 177 16.74 0.67 0.96
CA ALA A 177 18.15 0.65 1.27
C ALA A 177 18.81 -0.59 0.63
N SER A 178 20.03 -0.43 0.15
CA SER A 178 20.87 -1.53 -0.29
C SER A 178 22.34 -1.30 0.05
N CYS A 179 23.03 -2.37 0.44
CA CYS A 179 24.49 -2.39 0.63
C CYS A 179 25.07 -3.75 0.24
N GLU A 180 26.36 -3.79 -0.05
CA GLU A 180 27.03 -5.05 -0.42
C GLU A 180 27.19 -6.01 0.75
N CYS A 181 27.23 -5.52 1.99
CA CYS A 181 27.44 -6.35 3.16
C CYS A 181 26.18 -7.07 3.67
N HIS A 182 24.97 -6.52 3.45
CA HIS A 182 23.73 -7.09 4.00
C HIS A 182 22.58 -7.21 2.97
N GLY A 183 22.77 -6.75 1.74
CA GLY A 183 21.71 -6.77 0.73
C GLY A 183 20.71 -5.63 0.94
N TYR A 184 19.41 -5.95 0.92
CA TYR A 184 18.32 -4.97 0.85
C TYR A 184 17.55 -4.83 2.17
N ALA A 185 17.12 -3.60 2.47
CA ALA A 185 16.19 -3.31 3.57
C ALA A 185 15.14 -2.27 3.16
N ALA A 186 13.91 -2.44 3.63
CA ALA A 186 12.85 -1.44 3.45
C ALA A 186 13.04 -0.29 4.45
N VAL A 187 12.86 0.94 3.98
CA VAL A 187 12.91 2.16 4.79
C VAL A 187 11.49 2.71 4.92
N GLU A 188 11.05 2.90 6.15
CA GLU A 188 9.79 3.56 6.51
C GLU A 188 10.13 4.75 7.42
N CYS A 189 9.89 5.95 6.93
CA CYS A 189 10.12 7.21 7.61
C CYS A 189 8.85 7.68 8.32
N LYS A 190 9.04 8.28 9.50
CA LYS A 190 7.96 8.92 10.24
C LYS A 190 8.43 10.29 10.70
N CYS A 191 7.68 11.32 10.30
CA CYS A 191 7.90 12.71 10.67
C CYS A 191 6.73 13.17 11.56
N PRO A 192 6.77 12.93 12.88
CA PRO A 192 5.65 13.21 13.77
C PRO A 192 5.44 14.72 13.98
N PHE A 193 4.36 15.26 13.41
CA PHE A 193 3.99 16.67 13.55
C PHE A 193 3.80 17.13 15.00
N SER A 194 3.34 16.23 15.89
CA SER A 194 3.07 16.57 17.29
C SER A 194 4.29 16.95 18.11
N ILE A 195 5.50 16.71 17.61
CA ILE A 195 6.76 17.01 18.28
C ILE A 195 7.66 17.88 17.39
N LYS A 196 7.06 18.64 16.46
CA LYS A 196 7.80 19.56 15.59
C LYS A 196 8.60 20.56 16.43
N GLY A 197 9.88 20.73 16.09
CA GLY A 197 10.81 21.58 16.85
C GLY A 197 11.36 20.95 18.14
N GLU A 198 10.94 19.73 18.50
CA GLU A 198 11.50 18.99 19.63
C GLU A 198 12.50 17.94 19.17
N ARG A 199 13.46 17.59 20.05
CA ARG A 199 14.27 16.39 19.85
C ARG A 199 13.43 15.16 20.17
N ILE A 200 13.53 14.12 19.34
CA ILE A 200 12.82 12.84 19.57
C ILE A 200 13.10 12.30 20.99
N SER A 201 14.34 12.39 21.46
CA SER A 201 14.75 11.97 22.80
C SER A 201 14.11 12.78 23.93
N GLY A 202 13.75 14.04 23.68
CA GLY A 202 13.02 14.88 24.64
C GLY A 202 11.53 14.56 24.65
N ALA A 203 10.93 14.33 23.48
CA ALA A 203 9.53 13.99 23.35
C ALA A 203 9.17 12.62 23.95
N TYR A 204 10.06 11.63 23.83
CA TYR A 204 9.84 10.28 24.37
C TYR A 204 9.74 10.24 25.90
N LYS A 205 10.30 11.23 26.59
CA LYS A 205 10.28 11.33 28.06
C LYS A 205 9.01 11.98 28.62
N LYS A 206 8.12 12.49 27.76
CA LYS A 206 6.88 13.13 28.21
C LYS A 206 5.83 12.06 28.57
N PRO A 207 5.16 12.16 29.74
CA PRO A 207 4.07 11.24 30.07
C PRO A 207 2.93 11.36 29.05
N ILE A 208 2.31 10.23 28.70
CA ILE A 208 1.28 10.09 27.65
C ILE A 208 0.00 10.91 27.93
N SER A 209 -0.18 11.43 29.14
CA SER A 209 -1.42 12.01 29.65
C SER A 209 -1.78 13.42 29.17
N SER A 210 -0.92 14.17 28.48
CA SER A 210 -1.19 15.59 28.18
C SER A 210 -1.88 15.89 26.83
N LYS A 211 -2.31 14.88 26.07
CA LYS A 211 -2.87 15.08 24.70
C LYS A 211 -4.40 15.20 24.61
N LYS A 212 -5.15 15.25 25.72
CA LYS A 212 -6.63 15.25 25.68
C LYS A 212 -7.32 16.63 25.65
N GLU A 213 -6.61 17.75 25.77
CA GLU A 213 -7.29 19.06 25.98
C GLU A 213 -7.21 20.06 24.82
N ALA A 214 -6.66 19.71 23.66
CA ALA A 214 -6.47 20.67 22.57
C ALA A 214 -7.45 20.57 21.38
N ASN A 215 -8.64 19.99 21.57
CA ASN A 215 -9.71 19.98 20.54
C ASN A 215 -11.10 20.07 21.17
N ARG A 216 -11.38 21.19 21.84
CA ARG A 216 -12.73 21.73 22.02
C ARG A 216 -12.86 23.01 21.22
#